data_AF-A0AAW0YAE8-F1
#
_entry.id   AF-A0AAW0YAE8-F1
#
_cell.length_a   1.000
_cell.length_b   1.000
_cell.length_c   1.000
_cell.angle_alpha   90.00
_cell.angle_beta   90.00
_cell.angle_gamma   90.00
#
_symmetry.space_group_name_H-M   'P 1'
#
loop_
_entity.id
_entity.type
_entity.pdbx_description
1 polymer ?
#
loop_
_entity_poly.entity_id
_entity_poly.type
_entity_poly.pdbx_seq_one_letter_code
_entity_poly.pdbx_strand_id
1 'polypeptide(L)'
;MCEHNLTLDGELEVCIQTSLGSREQKKLMSKVMSRDVLHYRKLTDVSLDDKDKPRDPPPCIDLESLAKGNNTVMPLFADAFTASVSVDVRTPSRKSSRNKEEPLVSSTGVVKYGGSLVDIGKLIQQLEKSENARSNTEEKLKELQKELLSSKEEAKKSYERCSKLNKELKSTNSNLKSMEEELQKAIEDNNVYQRALNQIKVVIRPLVAGVDLDEEDFPMKEIKDNSKVKSEPLENGTFE
;
A
#
# COMPACT_ATOMS: atom_id res chain seq x y z
N MET A 1 -0.16 -2.57 -23.41
CA MET A 1 0.30 -2.91 -22.04
C MET A 1 0.70 -1.62 -21.35
N CYS A 2 -0.07 -1.18 -20.35
CA CYS A 2 0.28 -0.26 -19.25
C CYS A 2 -1.02 0.34 -18.68
N GLU A 3 -1.87 -0.49 -18.07
CA GLU A 3 -2.94 -0.02 -17.19
C GLU A 3 -2.60 -0.50 -15.77
N HIS A 4 -1.91 0.32 -14.97
CA HIS A 4 -1.75 0.07 -13.53
C HIS A 4 -1.39 1.33 -12.71
N ASN A 5 -1.68 2.54 -13.20
CA ASN A 5 -1.27 3.79 -12.52
C ASN A 5 -2.43 4.64 -11.97
N LEU A 6 -3.58 4.05 -11.64
CA LEU A 6 -4.76 4.81 -11.20
C LEU A 6 -5.28 4.47 -9.79
N THR A 7 -4.60 3.59 -9.03
CA THR A 7 -5.13 3.14 -7.73
C THR A 7 -4.56 3.86 -6.51
N LEU A 8 -3.43 4.58 -6.62
CA LEU A 8 -2.82 5.23 -5.44
C LEU A 8 -3.39 6.63 -5.14
N ASP A 9 -3.84 7.37 -6.17
CA ASP A 9 -4.42 8.70 -5.95
C ASP A 9 -5.81 8.62 -5.30
N GLY A 10 -6.59 7.58 -5.60
CA GLY A 10 -7.94 7.39 -5.07
C GLY A 10 -7.97 7.05 -3.58
N GLU A 11 -7.02 6.27 -3.07
CA GLU A 11 -6.98 5.88 -1.65
C GLU A 11 -6.56 7.04 -0.75
N LEU A 12 -5.67 7.91 -1.22
CA LEU A 12 -5.26 9.10 -0.48
C LEU A 12 -6.39 10.14 -0.40
N GLU A 13 -7.17 10.29 -1.47
CA GLU A 13 -8.30 11.22 -1.51
C GLU A 13 -9.42 10.79 -0.53
N VAL A 14 -9.72 9.49 -0.47
CA VAL A 14 -10.73 8.90 0.43
C VAL A 14 -10.36 9.06 1.91
N CYS A 15 -9.08 8.88 2.27
CA CYS A 15 -8.63 8.99 3.65
C CYS A 15 -8.71 10.44 4.18
N ILE A 16 -8.47 11.44 3.34
CA ILE A 16 -8.58 12.86 3.74
C ILE A 16 -10.05 13.30 3.79
N GLN A 17 -10.95 12.66 3.02
CA GLN A 17 -12.38 13.00 2.92
C GLN A 17 -13.19 12.74 4.19
N THR A 18 -12.72 11.83 5.04
CA THR A 18 -13.44 11.43 6.26
C THR A 18 -13.18 12.34 7.47
N SER A 19 -12.17 13.24 7.40
CA SER A 19 -11.73 14.03 8.57
C SER A 19 -11.84 15.56 8.40
N LEU A 20 -12.03 16.09 7.19
CA LEU A 20 -12.08 17.53 6.92
C LEU A 20 -13.16 17.87 5.89
N GLY A 21 -13.85 19.00 6.05
CA GLY A 21 -14.86 19.44 5.08
C GLY A 21 -14.23 19.76 3.72
N SER A 22 -14.94 19.55 2.60
CA SER A 22 -14.38 19.67 1.24
C SER A 22 -13.69 21.02 0.94
N ARG A 23 -14.07 22.09 1.65
CA ARG A 23 -13.44 23.42 1.54
C ARG A 23 -12.04 23.45 2.18
N GLU A 24 -11.84 22.74 3.28
CA GLU A 24 -10.57 22.65 4.00
C GLU A 24 -9.60 21.74 3.27
N GLN A 25 -10.10 20.63 2.70
CA GLN A 25 -9.32 19.76 1.81
C GLN A 25 -8.73 20.52 0.62
N LYS A 26 -9.55 21.31 -0.09
CA LYS A 26 -9.07 22.13 -1.23
C LYS A 26 -8.00 23.14 -0.81
N LYS A 27 -8.13 23.72 0.39
CA LYS A 27 -7.15 24.69 0.92
C LYS A 27 -5.84 24.02 1.35
N LEU A 28 -5.91 22.79 1.87
CA LEU A 28 -4.73 22.00 2.24
C LEU A 28 -4.01 21.50 0.98
N MET A 29 -4.74 20.89 0.04
CA MET A 29 -4.16 20.42 -1.23
C MET A 29 -3.53 21.57 -2.01
N SER A 30 -4.19 22.73 -2.12
CA SER A 30 -3.61 23.91 -2.77
C SER A 30 -2.33 24.40 -2.07
N LYS A 31 -2.23 24.28 -0.74
CA LYS A 31 -1.02 24.68 0.00
C LYS A 31 0.11 23.66 -0.10
N VAL A 32 -0.20 22.37 -0.09
CA VAL A 32 0.78 21.27 -0.11
C VAL A 32 1.31 21.04 -1.51
N MET A 33 0.43 21.04 -2.53
CA MET A 33 0.85 20.88 -3.93
C MET A 33 1.64 22.08 -4.48
N SER A 34 1.54 23.26 -3.86
CA SER A 34 2.37 24.40 -4.26
C SER A 34 3.73 24.48 -3.55
N ARG A 35 3.93 23.74 -2.45
CA ARG A 35 5.17 23.86 -1.64
C ARG A 35 6.14 22.70 -1.79
N ASP A 36 5.68 21.47 -1.98
CA ASP A 36 6.55 20.29 -2.05
C ASP A 36 6.10 19.26 -3.09
N VAL A 37 6.13 19.64 -4.38
CA VAL A 37 6.07 18.62 -5.45
C VAL A 37 7.44 17.97 -5.58
N LEU A 38 7.70 17.00 -4.72
CA LEU A 38 8.83 16.10 -4.90
C LEU A 38 8.52 15.18 -6.08
N HIS A 39 9.12 15.51 -7.23
CA HIS A 39 8.98 14.74 -8.46
C HIS A 39 9.82 13.46 -8.38
N TYR A 40 9.51 12.58 -7.43
CA TYR A 40 10.22 11.31 -7.23
C TYR A 40 10.34 10.53 -8.53
N ARG A 41 9.29 10.49 -9.35
CA ARG A 41 9.30 9.83 -10.65
C ARG A 41 10.35 10.40 -11.62
N LYS A 42 10.57 11.71 -11.66
CA LYS A 42 11.64 12.32 -12.49
C LYS A 42 13.03 12.08 -11.92
N LEU A 43 13.14 11.82 -10.62
CA LEU A 43 14.40 11.62 -9.92
C LEU A 43 14.83 10.15 -9.84
N THR A 44 13.89 9.20 -9.97
CA THR A 44 14.18 7.77 -9.83
C THR A 44 13.86 6.92 -11.05
N ASP A 45 12.97 7.36 -11.96
CA ASP A 45 12.66 6.59 -13.17
C ASP A 45 13.57 7.00 -14.31
N VAL A 46 14.44 6.09 -14.74
CA VAL A 46 15.15 6.19 -16.02
C VAL A 46 14.16 5.81 -17.12
N SER A 47 13.81 6.76 -17.98
CA SER A 47 13.00 6.51 -19.18
C SER A 47 13.63 5.41 -20.03
N LEU A 48 12.78 4.57 -20.64
CA LEU A 48 13.21 3.45 -21.49
C LEU A 48 14.18 3.88 -22.62
N ASP A 49 14.10 5.13 -23.09
CA ASP A 49 15.01 5.70 -24.10
C ASP A 49 16.45 5.99 -23.63
N ASP A 50 16.75 5.95 -22.32
CA ASP A 50 18.11 6.22 -21.78
C ASP A 50 18.84 4.95 -21.30
N LYS A 51 18.33 3.76 -21.62
CA LYS A 51 18.98 2.47 -21.26
C LYS A 51 20.22 2.16 -22.09
N ASP A 52 20.35 2.75 -23.29
CA ASP A 52 21.41 2.43 -24.27
C ASP A 52 22.54 3.47 -24.36
N LYS A 53 22.53 4.52 -23.52
CA LYS A 53 23.67 5.45 -23.42
C LYS A 53 24.68 4.93 -22.38
N PRO A 54 26.00 4.98 -22.68
CA PRO A 54 27.00 4.70 -21.67
C PRO A 54 26.81 5.68 -20.51
N ARG A 55 26.58 5.11 -19.32
CA ARG A 55 26.41 5.86 -18.08
C ARG A 55 27.69 6.64 -17.80
N ASP A 56 27.58 7.96 -17.63
CA ASP A 56 28.69 8.76 -17.14
C ASP A 56 29.23 8.13 -15.84
N PRO A 57 30.57 8.03 -15.68
CA PRO A 57 31.13 7.51 -14.45
C PRO A 57 30.55 8.31 -13.27
N PRO A 58 30.18 7.63 -12.17
CA PRO A 58 29.63 8.32 -11.01
C PRO A 58 30.57 9.47 -10.65
N PRO A 59 30.03 10.69 -10.40
CA PRO A 59 30.86 11.82 -10.02
C PRO A 59 31.75 11.36 -8.88
N CYS A 60 33.06 11.64 -8.97
CA CYS A 60 34.02 11.28 -7.93
C CYS A 60 33.50 11.82 -6.60
N ILE A 61 32.89 10.95 -5.80
CA ILE A 61 32.36 11.32 -4.49
C ILE A 61 33.58 11.41 -3.61
N ASP A 62 33.98 12.64 -3.28
CA ASP A 62 35.02 12.89 -2.31
C ASP A 62 34.61 12.24 -0.97
N LEU A 63 35.28 11.13 -0.63
CA LEU A 63 34.98 10.37 0.58
C LEU A 63 35.15 11.24 1.84
N GLU A 64 36.00 12.27 1.78
CA GLU A 64 36.20 13.19 2.89
C GLU A 64 34.95 14.06 3.13
N SER A 65 34.33 14.55 2.07
CA SER A 65 33.06 15.28 2.13
C SER A 65 31.90 14.37 2.59
N LEU A 66 31.87 13.12 2.13
CA LEU A 66 30.84 12.16 2.56
C LEU A 66 30.99 11.77 4.04
N ALA A 67 32.22 11.60 4.53
CA ALA A 67 32.50 11.30 5.93
C ALA A 67 32.15 12.46 6.88
N LYS A 68 32.22 13.71 6.38
CA LYS A 68 31.77 14.91 7.11
C LYS A 68 30.23 14.99 7.22
N GLY A 69 29.51 14.28 6.36
CA GLY A 69 28.05 14.12 6.44
C GLY A 69 27.30 15.47 6.51
N ASN A 70 26.13 15.45 7.14
CA ASN A 70 25.28 16.64 7.33
C ASN A 70 25.73 17.51 8.52
N ASN A 71 26.95 17.32 9.01
CA ASN A 71 27.42 18.01 10.21
C ASN A 71 27.63 19.50 9.91
N THR A 72 27.96 19.84 8.67
CA THR A 72 28.16 21.21 8.18
C THR A 72 26.85 22.01 8.01
N VAL A 73 25.70 21.34 7.88
CA VAL A 73 24.37 21.98 7.76
C VAL A 73 23.69 22.14 9.12
N MET A 74 24.29 21.62 10.19
CA MET A 74 23.82 21.81 11.56
C MET A 74 24.47 23.07 12.16
N PRO A 75 23.70 24.06 12.67
CA PRO A 75 24.22 25.31 13.23
C PRO A 75 25.25 25.13 14.36
N LEU A 76 25.30 23.95 14.99
CA LEU A 76 26.21 23.59 16.07
C LEU A 76 27.67 23.39 15.62
N PHE A 77 27.93 23.15 14.33
CA PHE A 77 29.29 22.86 13.83
C PHE A 77 29.82 23.88 12.83
N ALA A 78 29.03 24.93 12.51
CA ALA A 78 29.48 26.01 11.63
C ALA A 78 30.75 26.70 12.15
N ASP A 79 30.88 26.83 13.47
CA ASP A 79 32.02 27.47 14.13
C ASP A 79 33.25 26.55 14.28
N ALA A 80 33.10 25.24 14.04
CA ALA A 80 34.19 24.27 14.20
C ALA A 80 35.16 24.24 13.00
N PHE A 81 34.74 24.72 11.83
CA PHE A 81 35.55 24.66 10.60
C PHE A 81 36.37 25.92 10.31
N THR A 82 36.12 27.04 11.00
CA THR A 82 37.00 28.22 10.93
C THR A 82 38.16 28.15 11.93
N ALA A 83 38.22 27.09 12.75
CA ALA A 83 39.16 26.96 13.86
C ALA A 83 40.16 25.79 13.71
N SER A 84 40.39 25.31 12.49
CA SER A 84 41.42 24.30 12.24
C SER A 84 42.20 24.62 10.97
N VAL A 85 43.21 25.49 11.12
CA VAL A 85 44.56 25.40 10.54
C VAL A 85 45.29 26.69 10.96
N SER A 86 45.94 26.65 12.11
CA SER A 86 47.26 27.28 12.38
C SER A 86 47.63 27.12 13.86
N VAL A 87 48.71 26.37 14.06
CA VAL A 87 49.79 26.51 15.03
C VAL A 87 49.59 27.48 16.22
N ASP A 88 49.95 26.94 17.38
CA ASP A 88 50.64 27.58 18.52
C ASP A 88 49.87 27.69 19.85
N VAL A 89 50.66 27.42 20.88
CA VAL A 89 50.41 27.55 22.31
C VAL A 89 49.58 28.78 22.64
N ARG A 90 48.45 28.59 23.34
CA ARG A 90 47.96 29.50 24.40
C ARG A 90 46.81 28.87 25.16
N THR A 91 47.17 28.24 26.28
CA THR A 91 46.33 28.17 27.46
C THR A 91 45.86 29.59 27.83
N PRO A 92 44.55 29.87 27.99
CA PRO A 92 44.13 31.06 28.69
C PRO A 92 44.27 30.78 30.19
N SER A 93 45.45 31.09 30.72
CA SER A 93 45.63 31.40 32.12
C SER A 93 44.71 32.57 32.48
N ARG A 94 43.53 32.26 33.04
CA ARG A 94 42.79 33.21 33.86
C ARG A 94 43.04 32.85 35.32
N LYS A 95 43.94 33.62 35.93
CA LYS A 95 44.03 33.82 37.38
C LYS A 95 42.61 34.06 37.92
N SER A 96 42.12 33.15 38.75
CA SER A 96 41.08 33.44 39.71
C SER A 96 41.32 32.57 40.93
N SER A 97 41.82 33.25 41.97
CA SER A 97 41.68 32.96 43.40
C SER A 97 40.99 31.64 43.77
N ARG A 98 41.73 30.83 44.53
CA ARG A 98 41.19 29.80 45.43
C ARG A 98 40.26 30.47 46.44
N ASN A 99 38.98 30.57 46.13
CA ASN A 99 37.95 30.65 47.17
C ASN A 99 37.31 29.29 47.29
N LYS A 100 37.73 28.61 48.35
CA LYS A 100 37.08 27.43 48.92
C LYS A 100 35.76 27.91 49.54
N GLU A 101 34.79 28.23 48.69
CA GLU A 101 33.42 28.50 49.12
C GLU A 101 32.68 27.17 49.14
N GLU A 102 32.37 26.74 50.36
CA GLU A 102 31.43 25.66 50.64
C GLU A 102 30.14 25.87 49.83
N PRO A 103 29.43 24.78 49.45
CA PRO A 103 28.14 24.92 48.83
C PRO A 103 27.19 25.56 49.84
N LEU A 104 27.01 26.87 49.73
CA LEU A 104 25.92 27.59 50.36
C LEU A 104 24.66 27.10 49.68
N VAL A 105 24.11 26.01 50.23
CA VAL A 105 22.77 25.53 49.93
C VAL A 105 21.85 26.68 50.37
N SER A 106 21.48 27.50 49.39
CA SER A 106 20.45 28.50 49.59
C SER A 106 19.20 27.72 49.98
N SER A 107 18.49 28.15 51.01
CA SER A 107 17.27 27.51 51.56
C SER A 107 16.11 27.34 50.56
N THR A 108 16.36 27.58 49.27
CA THR A 108 15.45 27.54 48.14
C THR A 108 15.76 26.43 47.12
N GLY A 109 16.73 25.53 47.38
CA GLY A 109 17.04 24.41 46.49
C GLY A 109 17.88 24.76 45.25
N VAL A 110 18.47 25.97 45.25
CA VAL A 110 19.37 26.47 44.21
C VAL A 110 20.82 26.37 44.71
N VAL A 111 21.70 25.75 43.93
CA VAL A 111 23.11 25.50 44.26
C VAL A 111 24.01 26.19 43.25
N LYS A 112 25.08 26.87 43.71
CA LYS A 112 26.12 27.38 42.82
C LYS A 112 27.01 26.24 42.34
N TYR A 113 27.08 26.04 41.04
CA TYR A 113 27.97 25.07 40.39
C TYR A 113 28.74 25.76 39.25
N GLY A 114 30.08 25.70 39.28
CA GLY A 114 30.93 26.33 38.25
C GLY A 114 30.75 27.84 38.10
N GLY A 115 30.33 28.55 39.17
CA GLY A 115 30.04 29.99 39.13
C GLY A 115 28.63 30.35 38.66
N SER A 116 27.82 29.38 38.21
CA SER A 116 26.42 29.56 37.82
C SER A 116 25.47 29.05 38.90
N LEU A 117 24.29 29.67 39.05
CA LEU A 117 23.23 29.23 39.96
C LEU A 117 22.37 28.17 39.25
N VAL A 118 22.28 26.97 39.84
CA VAL A 118 21.55 25.83 39.29
C VAL A 118 20.38 25.46 40.20
N ASP A 119 19.18 25.43 39.66
CA ASP A 119 17.96 25.00 40.34
C ASP A 119 17.78 23.48 40.17
N ILE A 120 18.00 22.74 41.25
CA ILE A 120 17.96 21.27 41.24
C ILE A 120 16.52 20.77 41.06
N GLY A 121 15.53 21.48 41.60
CA GLY A 121 14.12 21.10 41.49
C GLY A 121 13.64 21.14 40.04
N LYS A 122 14.00 22.18 39.28
CA LYS A 122 13.70 22.26 37.85
C LYS A 122 14.40 21.16 37.04
N LEU A 123 15.64 20.84 37.39
CA LEU A 123 16.40 19.80 36.69
C LEU A 123 15.78 18.42 36.90
N ILE A 124 15.37 18.09 38.14
CA ILE A 124 14.64 16.86 38.45
C ILE A 124 13.31 16.82 37.69
N GLN A 125 12.54 17.90 37.70
CA GLN A 125 11.26 17.95 36.98
C GLN A 125 11.42 17.81 35.46
N GLN A 126 12.50 18.38 34.90
CA GLN A 126 12.82 18.21 33.49
C GLN A 126 13.27 16.78 33.18
N LEU A 127 14.05 16.17 34.07
CA LEU A 127 14.47 14.77 33.95
C LEU A 127 13.26 13.83 34.00
N GLU A 128 12.33 14.04 34.94
CA GLU A 128 11.11 13.24 35.08
C GLU A 128 10.21 13.35 33.83
N LYS A 129 10.03 14.56 33.29
CA LYS A 129 9.32 14.76 32.01
C LYS A 129 10.01 14.04 30.85
N SER A 130 11.34 14.10 30.79
CA SER A 130 12.12 13.41 29.76
C SER A 130 12.03 11.89 29.90
N GLU A 131 12.08 11.38 31.13
CA GLU A 131 11.99 9.95 31.41
C GLU A 131 10.60 9.41 31.07
N ASN A 132 9.54 10.12 31.45
CA ASN A 132 8.17 9.79 31.07
C ASN A 132 7.97 9.85 29.54
N ALA A 133 8.56 10.85 28.86
CA ALA A 133 8.51 10.91 27.40
C ALA A 133 9.22 9.70 26.77
N ARG A 134 10.42 9.33 27.26
CA ARG A 134 11.15 8.15 26.79
C ARG A 134 10.34 6.88 27.01
N SER A 135 9.82 6.67 28.22
CA SER A 135 9.02 5.49 28.56
C SER A 135 7.78 5.36 27.68
N ASN A 136 7.04 6.45 27.47
CA ASN A 136 5.87 6.47 26.57
C ASN A 136 6.25 6.14 25.11
N THR A 137 7.41 6.62 24.63
CA THR A 137 7.87 6.28 23.27
C THR A 137 8.28 4.82 23.14
N GLU A 138 8.90 4.23 24.16
CA GLU A 138 9.24 2.81 24.18
C GLU A 138 8.00 1.92 24.21
N GLU A 139 6.97 2.31 24.97
CA GLU A 139 5.69 1.58 25.02
C GLU A 139 4.97 1.61 23.66
N LYS A 140 4.85 2.78 23.04
CA LYS A 140 4.30 2.92 21.68
C LYS A 140 5.07 2.11 20.65
N LEU A 141 6.40 2.06 20.77
CA LEU A 141 7.22 1.27 19.87
C LEU A 141 6.92 -0.22 20.00
N LYS A 142 6.75 -0.73 21.23
CA LYS A 142 6.36 -2.12 21.47
C LYS A 142 4.96 -2.43 20.93
N GLU A 143 4.02 -1.51 21.09
CA GLU A 143 2.67 -1.64 20.55
C GLU A 143 2.68 -1.70 19.02
N LEU A 144 3.37 -0.76 18.37
CA LEU A 144 3.53 -0.76 16.90
C LEU A 144 4.23 -2.03 16.39
N GLN A 145 5.23 -2.54 17.10
CA GLN A 145 5.87 -3.81 16.74
C GLN A 145 4.88 -4.99 16.81
N LYS A 146 4.03 -5.02 17.84
CA LYS A 146 3.00 -6.04 17.99
C LYS A 146 1.95 -5.94 16.88
N GLU A 147 1.48 -4.73 16.57
CA GLU A 147 0.54 -4.48 15.47
C GLU A 147 1.13 -4.89 14.13
N LEU A 148 2.39 -4.56 13.86
CA LEU A 148 3.09 -4.95 12.64
C LEU A 148 3.17 -6.47 12.49
N LEU A 149 3.49 -7.18 13.56
CA LEU A 149 3.51 -8.65 13.55
C LEU A 149 2.11 -9.23 13.31
N SER A 150 1.09 -8.69 13.98
CA SER A 150 -0.31 -9.11 13.80
C SER A 150 -0.79 -8.88 12.36
N SER A 151 -0.56 -7.68 11.83
CA SER A 151 -0.91 -7.29 10.46
C SER A 151 -0.21 -8.17 9.42
N LYS A 152 1.08 -8.48 9.63
CA LYS A 152 1.84 -9.38 8.77
C LYS A 152 1.26 -10.80 8.77
N GLU A 153 0.84 -11.30 9.94
CA GLU A 153 0.22 -12.62 10.05
C GLU A 153 -1.16 -12.65 9.38
N GLU A 154 -1.96 -11.59 9.54
CA GLU A 154 -3.27 -11.46 8.89
C GLU A 154 -3.14 -11.34 7.37
N ALA A 155 -2.17 -10.57 6.87
CA ALA A 155 -1.84 -10.50 5.45
C ALA A 155 -1.44 -11.88 4.89
N LYS A 156 -0.66 -12.66 5.65
CA LYS A 156 -0.29 -14.04 5.26
C LYS A 156 -1.52 -14.94 5.20
N LYS A 157 -2.41 -14.91 6.20
CA LYS A 157 -3.66 -15.68 6.22
C LYS A 157 -4.58 -15.30 5.05
N SER A 158 -4.69 -14.00 4.76
CA SER A 158 -5.44 -13.49 3.61
C SER A 158 -4.86 -14.01 2.29
N TYR A 159 -3.53 -13.95 2.12
CA TYR A 159 -2.87 -14.49 0.93
C TYR A 159 -3.11 -15.98 0.74
N GLU A 160 -3.02 -16.77 1.81
CA GLU A 160 -3.35 -18.20 1.78
C GLU A 160 -4.80 -18.46 1.39
N ARG A 161 -5.74 -17.65 1.89
CA ARG A 161 -7.16 -17.71 1.53
C ARG A 161 -7.38 -17.37 0.05
N CYS A 162 -6.80 -16.28 -0.44
CA CYS A 162 -6.85 -15.90 -1.85
C CYS A 162 -6.26 -16.99 -2.76
N SER A 163 -5.16 -17.62 -2.35
CA SER A 163 -4.55 -18.73 -3.08
C SER A 163 -5.48 -19.96 -3.17
N LYS A 164 -6.15 -20.32 -2.06
CA LYS A 164 -7.14 -21.42 -2.03
C LYS A 164 -8.33 -21.11 -2.95
N LEU A 165 -8.92 -19.93 -2.81
CA LEU A 165 -10.05 -19.50 -3.65
C LEU A 165 -9.67 -19.49 -5.13
N ASN A 166 -8.45 -19.08 -5.49
CA ASN A 166 -7.99 -19.09 -6.87
C ASN A 166 -7.83 -20.53 -7.42
N LYS A 167 -7.40 -21.49 -6.58
CA LYS A 167 -7.38 -22.92 -6.96
C LYS A 167 -8.78 -23.47 -7.17
N GLU A 168 -9.71 -23.16 -6.27
CA GLU A 168 -11.13 -23.56 -6.39
C GLU A 168 -11.78 -22.95 -7.64
N LEU A 169 -11.49 -21.68 -7.94
CA LEU A 169 -11.98 -21.01 -9.14
C LEU A 169 -11.42 -21.67 -10.41
N LYS A 170 -10.13 -22.03 -10.44
CA LYS A 170 -9.55 -22.78 -11.57
C LYS A 170 -10.18 -24.16 -11.74
N SER A 171 -10.40 -24.87 -10.64
CA SER A 171 -11.02 -26.21 -10.66
C SER A 171 -12.48 -26.14 -11.13
N THR A 172 -13.27 -25.21 -10.61
CA THR A 172 -14.67 -25.02 -11.00
C THR A 172 -14.79 -24.60 -12.47
N ASN A 173 -13.91 -23.70 -12.95
CA ASN A 173 -13.87 -23.33 -14.36
C ASN A 173 -13.50 -24.52 -15.27
N SER A 174 -12.55 -25.36 -14.85
CA SER A 174 -12.22 -26.59 -15.59
C SER A 174 -13.39 -27.57 -15.63
N ASN A 175 -14.09 -27.75 -14.50
CA ASN A 175 -15.26 -28.61 -14.43
C ASN A 175 -16.40 -28.07 -15.30
N LEU A 176 -16.62 -26.75 -15.29
CA LEU A 176 -17.63 -26.10 -16.11
C LEU A 176 -17.36 -26.38 -17.60
N LYS A 177 -16.12 -26.21 -18.06
CA LYS A 177 -15.74 -26.56 -19.44
C LYS A 177 -15.99 -28.02 -19.79
N SER A 178 -15.64 -28.94 -18.89
CA SER A 178 -15.93 -30.37 -19.09
C SER A 178 -17.44 -30.65 -19.22
N MET A 179 -18.26 -30.01 -18.38
CA MET A 179 -19.71 -30.14 -18.44
C MET A 179 -20.31 -29.50 -19.69
N GLU A 180 -19.77 -28.38 -20.16
CA GLU A 180 -20.15 -27.76 -21.44
C GLU A 180 -19.84 -28.69 -22.62
N GLU A 181 -18.66 -29.33 -22.63
CA GLU A 181 -18.29 -30.32 -23.65
C GLU A 181 -19.22 -31.55 -23.63
N GLU A 182 -19.54 -32.08 -22.45
CA GLU A 182 -20.49 -33.18 -22.28
C GLU A 182 -21.90 -32.79 -22.75
N LEU A 183 -22.36 -31.59 -22.39
CA LEU A 183 -23.65 -31.06 -22.83
C LEU A 183 -23.71 -30.91 -24.35
N GLN A 184 -22.65 -30.37 -24.95
CA GLN A 184 -22.56 -30.22 -26.40
C GLN A 184 -22.65 -31.58 -27.11
N LYS A 185 -21.95 -32.59 -26.60
CA LYS A 185 -22.04 -33.96 -27.11
C LYS A 185 -23.45 -34.55 -26.95
N ALA A 186 -24.10 -34.33 -25.81
CA ALA A 186 -25.47 -34.79 -25.59
C ALA A 186 -26.48 -34.13 -26.55
N ILE A 187 -26.28 -32.85 -26.89
CA ILE A 187 -27.07 -32.13 -27.90
C ILE A 187 -26.87 -32.76 -29.29
N GLU A 188 -25.63 -33.06 -29.67
CA GLU A 188 -25.32 -33.72 -30.94
C GLU A 188 -25.96 -35.10 -31.03
N ASP A 189 -25.85 -35.92 -29.99
CA ASP A 189 -26.48 -37.24 -29.90
C ASP A 189 -28.01 -37.13 -29.97
N ASN A 190 -28.61 -36.17 -29.26
CA ASN A 190 -30.06 -35.91 -29.33
C ASN A 190 -30.49 -35.58 -30.76
N ASN A 191 -29.75 -34.71 -31.44
CA ASN A 191 -30.01 -34.35 -32.83
C ASN A 191 -29.89 -35.55 -33.79
N VAL A 192 -29.01 -36.51 -33.50
CA VAL A 192 -28.93 -37.77 -34.26
C VAL A 192 -30.17 -38.63 -34.02
N TYR A 193 -30.57 -38.81 -32.76
CA TYR A 193 -31.79 -39.57 -32.41
C TYR A 193 -33.06 -38.94 -33.01
N GLN A 194 -33.19 -37.61 -32.97
CA GLN A 194 -34.30 -36.88 -33.58
C GLN A 194 -34.35 -37.09 -35.10
N ARG A 195 -33.20 -37.03 -35.78
CA ARG A 195 -33.12 -37.32 -37.22
C ARG A 195 -33.53 -38.76 -37.53
N ALA A 196 -33.07 -39.73 -36.75
CA ALA A 196 -33.45 -41.14 -36.92
C ALA A 196 -34.96 -41.35 -36.69
N LEU A 197 -35.54 -40.77 -35.64
CA LEU A 197 -36.98 -40.83 -35.37
C LEU A 197 -37.79 -40.21 -36.50
N ASN A 198 -37.37 -39.05 -37.02
CA ASN A 198 -38.04 -38.41 -38.15
C ASN A 198 -37.95 -39.27 -39.43
N GLN A 199 -36.82 -39.92 -39.69
CA GLN A 199 -36.69 -40.87 -40.80
C GLN A 199 -37.65 -42.05 -40.64
N ILE A 200 -37.72 -42.64 -39.44
CA ILE A 200 -38.65 -43.73 -39.13
C ILE A 200 -40.10 -43.27 -39.32
N LYS A 201 -40.46 -42.07 -38.84
CA LYS A 201 -41.79 -41.48 -39.01
C LYS A 201 -42.17 -41.36 -40.50
N VAL A 202 -41.23 -40.92 -41.35
CA VAL A 202 -41.45 -40.81 -42.81
C VAL A 202 -41.69 -42.18 -43.44
N VAL A 203 -41.00 -43.23 -42.99
CA VAL A 203 -41.17 -44.60 -43.52
C VAL A 203 -42.46 -45.25 -43.02
N ILE A 204 -42.84 -45.03 -41.76
CA ILE A 204 -44.02 -45.64 -41.14
C ILE A 204 -45.31 -44.94 -41.59
N ARG A 205 -45.32 -43.62 -41.76
CA ARG A 205 -46.52 -42.85 -42.17
C ARG A 205 -47.24 -43.44 -43.40
N PRO A 206 -46.59 -43.78 -44.53
CA PRO A 206 -47.27 -44.40 -45.66
C PRO A 206 -47.70 -45.85 -45.42
N LEU A 207 -47.07 -46.58 -44.48
CA LEU A 207 -47.46 -47.94 -44.11
C LEU A 207 -48.69 -47.95 -43.18
N VAL A 208 -48.83 -46.91 -42.35
CA VAL A 208 -49.93 -46.73 -41.39
C VAL A 208 -51.07 -45.89 -41.97
N ALA A 209 -50.88 -45.16 -43.07
CA ALA A 209 -51.96 -44.41 -43.75
C ALA A 209 -53.12 -45.29 -44.27
N GLY A 210 -53.03 -46.62 -44.17
CA GLY A 210 -54.14 -47.57 -44.38
C GLY A 210 -54.80 -48.09 -43.09
N VAL A 211 -54.35 -47.63 -41.92
CA VAL A 211 -54.85 -47.99 -40.58
C VAL A 211 -55.09 -46.68 -39.84
N ASP A 212 -56.33 -46.19 -39.85
CA ASP A 212 -56.73 -44.98 -39.14
C ASP A 212 -56.44 -45.13 -37.64
N LEU A 213 -55.34 -44.53 -37.19
CA LEU A 213 -55.03 -44.31 -35.78
C LEU A 213 -55.18 -42.81 -35.57
N ASP A 214 -56.16 -42.43 -34.74
CA ASP A 214 -56.48 -41.04 -34.42
C ASP A 214 -55.21 -40.30 -33.93
N GLU A 215 -54.69 -39.39 -34.76
CA GLU A 215 -53.52 -38.58 -34.42
C GLU A 215 -53.93 -37.50 -33.41
N GLU A 216 -53.75 -37.78 -32.12
CA GLU A 216 -53.59 -36.74 -31.11
C GLU A 216 -52.24 -36.05 -31.38
N ASP A 217 -52.30 -34.92 -32.10
CA ASP A 217 -51.19 -34.01 -32.33
C ASP A 217 -50.61 -33.54 -30.97
N PHE A 218 -49.53 -34.19 -30.51
CA PHE A 218 -48.71 -33.64 -29.44
C PHE A 218 -47.85 -32.51 -30.04
N PRO A 219 -48.07 -31.24 -29.69
CA PRO A 219 -47.24 -30.15 -30.19
C PRO A 219 -45.83 -30.30 -29.61
N MET A 220 -44.92 -30.78 -30.46
CA MET A 220 -43.50 -30.85 -30.15
C MET A 220 -42.97 -29.42 -30.09
N LYS A 221 -42.70 -28.91 -28.88
CA LYS A 221 -41.99 -27.65 -28.71
C LYS A 221 -40.60 -27.81 -29.32
N GLU A 222 -40.39 -27.21 -30.48
CA GLU A 222 -39.06 -26.88 -30.96
C GLU A 222 -38.36 -26.10 -29.86
N ILE A 223 -37.29 -26.68 -29.29
CA ILE A 223 -36.39 -25.94 -28.42
C ILE A 223 -35.65 -24.98 -29.34
N LYS A 224 -36.20 -23.78 -29.47
CA LYS A 224 -35.61 -22.68 -30.21
C LYS A 224 -34.26 -22.35 -29.55
N ASP A 225 -33.17 -22.53 -30.29
CA ASP A 225 -31.84 -22.03 -29.96
C ASP A 225 -31.91 -20.51 -29.75
N ASN A 226 -32.16 -20.09 -28.51
CA ASN A 226 -32.03 -18.70 -28.10
C ASN A 226 -30.60 -18.48 -27.57
N SER A 227 -29.62 -18.60 -28.47
CA SER A 227 -28.31 -17.96 -28.31
C SER A 227 -28.43 -16.46 -28.61
N LYS A 228 -29.20 -15.75 -27.77
CA LYS A 228 -29.14 -14.29 -27.69
C LYS A 228 -28.92 -13.91 -26.24
N VAL A 229 -27.66 -14.00 -25.82
CA VAL A 229 -27.16 -13.34 -24.61
C VAL A 229 -27.43 -11.85 -24.78
N LYS A 230 -28.52 -11.39 -24.18
CA LYS A 230 -28.81 -9.98 -23.97
C LYS A 230 -27.96 -9.55 -22.78
N SER A 231 -26.85 -8.88 -23.08
CA SER A 231 -26.10 -8.11 -22.09
C SER A 231 -27.00 -7.00 -21.58
N GLU A 232 -27.49 -7.10 -20.35
CA GLU A 232 -27.99 -5.96 -19.60
C GLU A 232 -26.96 -5.54 -18.55
N PRO A 233 -26.76 -4.22 -18.34
CA PRO A 233 -25.75 -3.70 -17.45
C PRO A 233 -26.15 -3.90 -15.98
N LEU A 234 -25.19 -4.32 -15.16
CA LEU A 234 -25.32 -4.36 -13.71
C LEU A 234 -25.48 -2.93 -13.19
N GLU A 235 -26.71 -2.55 -12.87
CA GLU A 235 -26.98 -1.37 -12.04
C GLU A 235 -26.56 -1.67 -10.60
N ASN A 236 -25.72 -0.78 -10.07
CA ASN A 236 -25.18 -0.84 -8.73
C ASN A 236 -26.31 -0.72 -7.69
N GLY A 237 -26.51 -1.79 -6.91
CA GLY A 237 -27.28 -1.74 -5.68
C GLY A 237 -26.56 -0.91 -4.63
N THR A 238 -27.05 0.31 -4.43
CA THR A 238 -26.81 1.15 -3.26
C THR A 238 -27.30 0.41 -2.02
N PHE A 239 -26.44 0.22 -1.02
CA PHE A 239 -26.85 -0.22 0.31
C PHE A 239 -26.77 1.00 1.22
N GLU A 240 -27.91 1.45 1.72
CA GLU A 240 -28.03 2.37 2.86
C GLU A 240 -27.64 1.68 4.18
#